data_AF-A0A6J7UFR3-F1
#
_entry.id   AF-A0A6J7UFR3-F1
#
_cell.length_a   1.000
_cell.length_b   1.000
_cell.length_c   1.000
_cell.angle_alpha   90.00
_cell.angle_beta   90.00
_cell.angle_gamma   90.00
#
_symmetry.space_group_name_H-M   'P 1'
#
loop_
_entity.id
_entity.type
_entity.pdbx_description
1 polymer ?
#
loop_
_entity_poly.entity_id
_entity_poly.type
_entity_poly.pdbx_seq_one_letter_code
_entity_poly.pdbx_strand_id
1 'polypeptide(L)'
;MTPNNEFAAQCNQVLNSIVLFIDNEIEDSAQFNAVAFHLQECDGCRDVMELERRQLQMVQSLLNRSCCETAPAELLVRIAGQVSALAAELSQAEAIGFVGQTEIITKYSRTEITIDGETQIEIETSHEIWRDF
;
A
#
# COMPACT_ATOMS: atom_id res chain seq x y z
N MET A 1 32.27 13.77 -21.21
CA MET A 1 31.61 12.66 -20.49
C MET A 1 30.20 12.56 -21.04
N THR A 2 29.88 11.46 -21.71
CA THR A 2 28.58 11.24 -22.36
C THR A 2 27.54 10.74 -21.34
N PRO A 3 26.27 11.18 -21.41
CA PRO A 3 25.22 10.86 -20.43
C PRO A 3 24.89 9.36 -20.28
N ASN A 4 25.34 8.50 -21.19
CA ASN A 4 25.10 7.05 -21.14
C ASN A 4 25.84 6.30 -20.01
N ASN A 5 26.88 6.88 -19.40
CA ASN A 5 27.69 6.13 -18.42
C ASN A 5 27.05 6.09 -17.02
N GLU A 6 26.31 7.14 -16.65
CA GLU A 6 25.64 7.20 -15.33
C GLU A 6 24.43 6.28 -15.28
N PHE A 7 23.62 6.24 -16.34
CA PHE A 7 22.50 5.31 -16.44
C PHE A 7 22.97 3.84 -16.42
N ALA A 8 24.05 3.53 -17.14
CA ALA A 8 24.65 2.20 -17.10
C ALA A 8 25.15 1.81 -15.70
N ALA A 9 25.73 2.76 -14.95
CA ALA A 9 26.16 2.51 -13.58
C ALA A 9 24.98 2.23 -12.63
N GLN A 10 23.86 2.94 -12.80
CA GLN A 10 22.63 2.73 -12.04
C GLN A 10 21.99 1.37 -12.35
N CYS A 11 21.92 0.96 -13.63
CA CYS A 11 21.45 -0.38 -13.99
C CYS A 11 22.30 -1.47 -13.35
N ASN A 12 23.63 -1.34 -13.37
CA ASN A 12 24.53 -2.31 -12.72
C ASN A 12 24.29 -2.40 -11.21
N GLN A 13 24.07 -1.27 -10.53
CA GLN A 13 23.74 -1.26 -9.10
C GLN A 13 22.41 -1.99 -8.82
N VAL A 14 21.38 -1.73 -9.62
CA VAL A 14 20.08 -2.41 -9.49
C VAL A 14 20.19 -3.90 -9.75
N LEU A 15 20.89 -4.32 -10.81
CA LEU A 15 21.09 -5.72 -11.15
C LEU A 15 21.84 -6.48 -10.05
N ASN A 16 22.81 -5.85 -9.38
CA ASN A 16 23.51 -6.46 -8.25
C ASN A 16 22.63 -6.62 -7.01
N SER A 17 21.61 -5.77 -6.84
CA SER A 17 20.68 -5.80 -5.70
C SER A 17 19.35 -6.49 -6.02
N ILE A 18 19.18 -7.03 -7.22
CA ILE A 18 17.87 -7.47 -7.74
C ILE A 18 17.28 -8.63 -6.94
N VAL A 19 18.11 -9.57 -6.51
CA VAL A 19 17.68 -10.72 -5.70
C VAL A 19 17.26 -10.26 -4.31
N LEU A 20 18.06 -9.41 -3.66
CA LEU A 20 17.72 -8.83 -2.35
C LEU A 20 16.44 -8.01 -2.43
N PHE A 21 16.22 -7.31 -3.54
CA PHE A 21 14.96 -6.59 -3.78
C PHE A 21 13.77 -7.53 -3.92
N ILE A 22 13.91 -8.65 -4.65
CA ILE A 22 12.86 -9.66 -4.83
C ILE A 22 12.49 -10.32 -3.49
N ASP A 23 13.49 -10.66 -2.68
CA ASP A 23 13.30 -11.32 -1.38
C ASP A 23 12.96 -10.33 -0.24
N ASN A 24 12.88 -9.03 -0.57
CA ASN A 24 12.59 -7.95 0.38
C ASN A 24 13.61 -7.87 1.54
N GLU A 25 14.88 -8.08 1.23
CA GLU A 25 16.02 -8.10 2.17
C GLU A 25 16.85 -6.80 2.15
N ILE A 26 16.35 -5.73 1.53
CA ILE A 26 16.99 -4.41 1.58
C ILE A 26 16.49 -3.66 2.82
N GLU A 27 17.33 -3.55 3.85
CA GLU A 27 17.00 -2.88 5.11
C GLU A 27 16.90 -1.35 4.97
N ASP A 28 17.77 -0.77 4.14
CA ASP A 28 17.75 0.67 3.91
C ASP A 28 16.60 1.07 2.99
N SER A 29 15.58 1.71 3.57
CA SER A 29 14.43 2.25 2.84
C SER A 29 14.80 3.20 1.70
N ALA A 30 15.89 3.97 1.82
CA ALA A 30 16.31 4.87 0.75
C ALA A 30 16.83 4.08 -0.45
N GLN A 31 17.66 3.05 -0.19
CA GLN A 31 18.14 2.12 -1.21
C GLN A 31 17.00 1.33 -1.86
N PHE A 32 16.06 0.80 -1.06
CA PHE A 32 14.89 0.08 -1.57
C PHE A 32 14.08 0.95 -2.54
N ASN A 33 13.79 2.19 -2.14
CA ASN A 33 13.05 3.13 -2.98
C ASN A 33 13.83 3.49 -4.25
N ALA A 34 15.15 3.69 -4.17
CA ALA A 34 15.98 3.97 -5.35
C ALA A 34 15.91 2.83 -6.39
N VAL A 35 15.97 1.58 -5.94
CA VAL A 35 15.81 0.40 -6.81
C VAL A 35 14.39 0.35 -7.38
N ALA A 36 13.37 0.57 -6.56
CA ALA A 36 11.97 0.56 -6.99
C ALA A 36 11.68 1.61 -8.06
N PHE A 37 12.16 2.85 -7.88
CA PHE A 37 12.01 3.92 -8.87
C PHE A 37 12.73 3.59 -10.18
N HIS A 38 13.96 3.07 -10.11
CA HIS A 38 14.68 2.68 -11.33
C HIS A 38 13.95 1.58 -12.11
N LEU A 39 13.35 0.59 -11.43
CA LEU A 39 12.55 -0.47 -12.07
C LEU A 39 11.26 0.03 -12.73
N GLN A 40 10.74 1.20 -12.30
CA GLN A 40 9.60 1.84 -12.96
C GLN A 40 10.01 2.52 -14.28
N GLU A 41 11.24 3.03 -14.35
CA GLU A 41 11.74 3.80 -15.50
C GLU A 41 12.53 2.96 -16.52
N CYS A 42 13.17 1.86 -16.09
CA CYS A 42 14.03 1.02 -16.93
C CYS A 42 13.39 -0.35 -17.22
N ASP A 43 12.84 -0.50 -18.43
CA ASP A 43 12.25 -1.76 -18.90
C ASP A 43 13.25 -2.92 -18.88
N GLY A 44 14.52 -2.68 -19.22
CA GLY A 44 15.55 -3.73 -19.23
C GLY A 44 15.84 -4.31 -17.86
N CYS A 45 15.93 -3.47 -16.82
CA CYS A 45 16.09 -3.95 -15.44
C CYS A 45 14.82 -4.64 -14.94
N ARG A 46 13.64 -4.18 -15.37
CA ARG A 46 12.35 -4.80 -15.03
C ARG A 46 12.23 -6.20 -15.63
N ASP A 47 12.60 -6.38 -16.89
CA ASP A 47 12.58 -7.69 -17.56
C ASP A 47 13.50 -8.70 -16.86
N VAL A 48 14.69 -8.25 -16.43
CA VAL A 48 15.62 -9.10 -15.65
C VAL A 48 15.02 -9.43 -14.28
N MET A 49 14.42 -8.47 -13.58
CA MET A 49 13.76 -8.71 -12.28
C MET A 49 12.64 -9.74 -12.41
N GLU A 50 11.80 -9.64 -13.44
CA GLU A 50 10.73 -10.61 -13.70
C GLU A 50 11.27 -12.00 -14.04
N LEU A 51 12.36 -12.07 -14.81
CA LEU A 51 13.04 -13.32 -15.12
C LEU A 51 13.59 -13.98 -13.86
N GLU A 52 14.35 -13.24 -13.05
CA GLU A 52 14.92 -13.72 -11.78
C GLU A 52 13.82 -14.17 -10.82
N ARG A 53 12.76 -13.38 -10.66
CA ARG A 53 11.60 -13.75 -9.83
C ARG A 53 10.99 -15.08 -10.27
N ARG A 54 10.85 -15.31 -11.59
CA ARG A 54 10.34 -16.57 -12.13
C ARG A 54 11.28 -17.74 -11.87
N GLN A 55 12.60 -17.53 -11.99
CA GLN A 55 13.60 -18.55 -11.69
C GLN A 55 13.58 -18.93 -10.21
N LEU A 56 13.54 -17.95 -9.30
CA LEU A 56 13.43 -18.18 -7.86
C LEU A 56 12.15 -18.95 -7.51
N GLN A 57 11.00 -18.56 -8.06
CA GLN A 57 9.74 -19.28 -7.87
C GLN A 57 9.81 -20.73 -8.35
N MET A 58 10.46 -20.97 -9.49
CA MET A 58 10.66 -22.32 -10.00
C MET A 58 11.50 -23.14 -9.01
N VAL A 59 12.64 -22.62 -8.55
CA VAL A 59 13.49 -23.31 -7.56
C VAL A 59 12.74 -23.57 -6.27
N GLN A 60 12.03 -22.57 -5.73
CA GLN A 60 11.21 -22.72 -4.53
C GLN A 60 10.14 -23.80 -4.70
N SER A 61 9.46 -23.86 -5.84
CA SER A 61 8.48 -24.92 -6.13
C SER A 61 9.13 -26.30 -6.16
N LEU A 62 10.32 -26.43 -6.77
CA LEU A 62 11.06 -27.69 -6.83
C LEU A 62 11.59 -28.14 -5.47
N LEU A 63 11.90 -27.21 -4.56
CA LEU A 63 12.31 -27.50 -3.18
C LEU A 63 11.10 -27.85 -2.31
N ASN A 64 10.01 -27.10 -2.42
CA ASN A 64 8.80 -27.32 -1.62
C ASN A 64 8.12 -28.67 -1.91
N ARG A 65 8.16 -29.15 -3.15
CA ARG A 65 7.69 -30.52 -3.47
C ARG A 65 8.55 -31.63 -2.85
N SER A 66 9.81 -31.32 -2.52
CA SER A 66 10.78 -32.25 -1.95
C SER A 66 10.88 -32.11 -0.42
N CYS A 67 10.46 -30.98 0.13
CA CYS A 67 10.33 -30.74 1.55
C CYS A 67 9.02 -31.37 2.06
N CYS A 68 9.13 -32.48 2.77
CA CYS A 68 7.98 -33.19 3.38
C CYS A 68 7.86 -32.90 4.89
N GLU A 69 8.37 -31.76 5.36
CA GLU A 69 8.29 -31.38 6.76
C GLU A 69 6.87 -30.90 7.09
N THR A 70 6.24 -31.56 8.07
CA THR A 70 4.93 -31.14 8.57
C THR A 70 5.11 -30.04 9.60
N ALA A 71 4.43 -28.90 9.42
CA ALA A 71 4.41 -27.84 10.41
C ALA A 71 3.94 -28.38 11.79
N PRO A 72 4.62 -28.02 12.90
CA PRO A 72 4.19 -28.40 14.24
C PRO A 72 2.73 -28.02 14.51
N ALA A 73 1.96 -28.96 15.08
CA ALA A 73 0.54 -28.73 15.38
C ALA A 73 0.30 -27.52 16.30
N GLU A 74 1.24 -27.25 17.20
CA GLU A 74 1.21 -26.08 18.09
C GLU A 74 1.21 -24.75 17.31
N LEU A 75 2.00 -24.65 16.23
CA LEU A 75 2.03 -23.45 15.39
C LEU A 75 0.69 -23.23 14.68
N LEU A 76 0.07 -24.29 14.19
CA LEU A 76 -1.24 -24.21 13.55
C LEU A 76 -2.31 -23.70 14.53
N VAL A 77 -2.32 -24.22 15.76
CA VAL A 77 -3.24 -23.78 16.81
C VAL A 77 -2.99 -22.31 17.15
N ARG A 78 -1.73 -21.90 17.29
CA ARG A 78 -1.37 -20.50 17.59
C ARG A 78 -1.79 -19.54 16.48
N ILE A 79 -1.49 -19.87 15.22
CA ILE A 79 -1.87 -19.04 14.05
C ILE A 79 -3.39 -18.94 13.97
N ALA A 80 -4.12 -20.05 14.10
CA ALA A 80 -5.58 -20.04 14.08
C ALA A 80 -6.17 -19.16 15.20
N GLY A 81 -5.60 -19.23 16.40
CA GLY A 81 -5.99 -18.38 17.53
C GLY A 81 -5.74 -16.90 17.27
N GLN A 82 -4.55 -16.54 16.76
CA GLN A 82 -4.19 -15.15 16.44
C GLN A 82 -5.07 -14.56 15.34
N VAL A 83 -5.32 -15.32 14.26
CA VAL A 83 -6.20 -14.89 13.16
C VAL A 83 -7.63 -14.70 13.65
N SER A 84 -8.12 -15.61 14.50
CA SER A 84 -9.47 -15.51 15.07
C SER A 84 -9.63 -14.31 16.00
N ALA A 85 -8.61 -14.02 16.82
CA ALA A 85 -8.59 -12.85 17.70
C ALA A 85 -8.60 -11.55 16.87
N LEU A 86 -7.73 -11.45 15.86
CA LEU A 86 -7.69 -10.30 14.96
C LEU A 86 -9.03 -10.10 14.23
N ALA A 87 -9.65 -11.18 13.76
CA ALA A 87 -10.97 -11.10 13.12
C ALA A 87 -12.05 -10.58 14.08
N ALA A 88 -12.01 -10.99 15.36
CA ALA A 88 -12.93 -10.48 16.37
C ALA A 88 -12.66 -9.01 16.73
N GLU A 89 -11.40 -8.57 16.76
CA GLU A 89 -11.04 -7.16 16.95
C GLU A 89 -11.55 -6.30 15.78
N LEU A 90 -11.35 -6.75 14.55
CA LEU A 90 -11.87 -6.07 13.35
C LEU A 90 -13.39 -6.02 13.34
N SER A 91 -14.09 -7.12 13.66
CA SER A 91 -15.56 -7.11 13.70
C SER A 91 -16.12 -6.19 14.78
N GLN A 92 -15.41 -6.06 15.92
CA GLN A 92 -15.77 -5.12 16.97
C GLN A 92 -15.50 -3.68 16.54
N ALA A 93 -14.38 -3.41 15.86
CA ALA A 93 -14.09 -2.09 15.31
C ALA A 93 -15.13 -1.66 14.26
N GLU A 94 -15.58 -2.59 13.41
CA GLU A 94 -16.69 -2.38 12.47
C GLU A 94 -18.02 -2.13 13.20
N ALA A 95 -18.32 -2.90 14.27
CA ALA A 95 -19.53 -2.73 15.07
C ALA A 95 -19.54 -1.40 15.87
N ILE A 96 -18.38 -0.87 16.23
CA ILE A 96 -18.20 0.44 16.88
C ILE A 96 -18.16 1.58 15.84
N GLY A 97 -18.21 1.25 14.54
CA GLY A 97 -18.22 2.21 13.44
C GLY A 97 -16.89 2.93 13.21
N PHE A 98 -15.78 2.42 13.76
CA PHE A 98 -14.49 3.12 13.72
C PHE A 98 -13.74 2.92 12.39
N VAL A 99 -14.18 1.97 11.56
CA VAL A 99 -13.61 1.75 10.22
C VAL A 99 -14.54 2.36 9.18
N GLY A 100 -14.18 3.53 8.64
CA GLY A 100 -14.81 4.11 7.46
C GLY A 100 -16.02 5.03 7.69
N GLN A 101 -16.17 5.65 8.87
CA GLN A 101 -17.19 6.67 9.07
C GLN A 101 -16.88 7.92 8.22
N THR A 102 -17.69 8.15 7.18
CA THR A 102 -17.73 9.42 6.46
C THR A 102 -18.76 10.31 7.14
N GLU A 103 -18.31 11.36 7.82
CA GLU A 103 -19.21 12.36 8.41
C GLU A 103 -19.50 13.45 7.37
N ILE A 104 -20.79 13.66 7.07
CA ILE A 104 -21.25 14.74 6.18
C ILE A 104 -21.91 15.81 7.04
N ILE A 105 -21.28 16.97 7.14
CA ILE A 105 -21.81 18.12 7.88
C ILE A 105 -22.50 19.06 6.89
N THR A 106 -23.82 19.20 7.01
CA THR A 106 -24.61 20.19 6.23
C THR A 106 -24.83 21.44 7.06
N LYS A 107 -24.37 22.60 6.56
CA LYS A 107 -24.57 23.90 7.19
C LYS A 107 -25.53 24.74 6.36
N TYR A 108 -26.55 25.30 7.03
CA TYR A 108 -27.47 26.27 6.44
C TYR A 108 -27.15 27.66 6.99
N SER A 109 -26.91 28.62 6.12
CA SER A 109 -26.75 30.04 6.46
C SER A 109 -27.88 30.84 5.84
N ARG A 110 -28.52 31.72 6.62
CA ARG A 110 -29.61 32.60 6.16
C ARG A 110 -29.20 34.05 6.32
N THR A 111 -29.23 34.79 5.22
CA THR A 111 -29.02 36.23 5.21
C THR A 111 -30.33 36.91 4.81
N GLU A 112 -30.78 37.84 5.64
CA GLU A 112 -31.99 38.64 5.39
C GLU A 112 -31.59 40.10 5.18
N ILE A 113 -32.03 40.68 4.06
CA ILE A 113 -31.76 42.07 3.71
C ILE A 113 -33.11 42.72 3.41
N THR A 114 -33.48 43.74 4.19
CA THR A 114 -34.69 44.53 3.95
C THR A 114 -34.29 45.90 3.41
N ILE A 115 -34.73 46.22 2.19
CA ILE A 115 -34.52 47.52 1.54
C ILE A 115 -35.89 47.99 1.04
N ASP A 116 -36.26 49.22 1.39
CA ASP A 116 -37.50 49.88 0.93
C ASP A 116 -38.81 49.10 1.15
N GLY A 117 -38.87 48.27 2.20
CA GLY A 117 -40.05 47.49 2.57
C GLY A 117 -40.15 46.13 1.86
N GLU A 118 -39.22 45.81 0.97
CA GLU A 118 -39.05 44.48 0.40
C GLU A 118 -37.94 43.74 1.17
N THR A 119 -38.24 42.53 1.65
CA THR A 119 -37.28 41.67 2.35
C THR A 119 -36.80 40.58 1.41
N GLN A 120 -35.51 40.61 1.08
CA GLN A 120 -34.83 39.54 0.38
C GLN A 120 -34.25 38.55 1.39
N ILE A 121 -34.56 37.27 1.20
CA ILE A 121 -34.03 36.17 2.01
C ILE A 121 -33.16 35.31 1.11
N GLU A 122 -31.89 35.18 1.46
CA GLU A 122 -30.94 34.28 0.81
C GLU A 122 -30.58 33.14 1.77
N ILE A 123 -30.64 31.90 1.29
CA ILE A 123 -30.27 30.71 2.06
C ILE A 123 -29.14 30.00 1.31
N GLU A 124 -27.98 29.92 1.94
CA GLU A 124 -26.82 29.19 1.44
C GLU A 124 -26.71 27.83 2.16
N THR A 125 -26.42 26.77 1.40
CA THR A 125 -26.21 25.41 1.93
C THR A 125 -24.81 24.94 1.56
N SER A 126 -23.96 24.68 2.55
CA SER A 126 -22.62 24.12 2.35
C SER A 126 -22.52 22.70 2.93
N HIS A 127 -21.75 21.83 2.28
CA HIS A 127 -21.50 20.46 2.70
C HIS A 127 -20.00 20.27 2.91
N GLU A 128 -19.62 19.77 4.09
CA GLU A 128 -18.25 19.36 4.40
C GLU A 128 -18.23 17.84 4.58
N ILE A 129 -17.25 17.17 3.96
CA ILE A 129 -17.10 15.71 4.01
C ILE A 129 -15.79 15.42 4.71
N TRP A 130 -15.87 14.79 5.88
CA TRP A 130 -14.72 14.37 6.66
C TRP A 130 -14.54 12.86 6.54
N ARG A 131 -13.29 12.42 6.37
CA ARG A 131 -12.93 11.00 6.36
C ARG A 131 -11.82 10.80 7.37
N ASP A 132 -12.11 10.05 8.42
CA ASP A 132 -11.08 9.55 9.33
C ASP A 132 -10.42 8.33 8.68
N PHE A 133 -9.09 8.36 8.57
CA PHE A 133 -8.26 7.27 8.03
C PHE A 133 -7.76 6.36 9.15
#